data_AF-A0A966QLD8-F1
#
_entry.id   AF-A0A966QLD8-F1
#
_cell.length_a   1.000
_cell.length_b   1.000
_cell.length_c   1.000
_cell.angle_alpha   90.00
_cell.angle_beta   90.00
_cell.angle_gamma   90.00
#
_symmetry.space_group_name_H-M   'P 1'
#
loop_
_entity.id
_entity.type
_entity.pdbx_description
1 polymer ?
#
loop_
_entity_poly.entity_id
_entity_poly.type
_entity_poly.pdbx_seq_one_letter_code
_entity_poly.pdbx_strand_id
1 'polypeptide(L)'
;MHVLVTADFGSGNREQRAVARQMAALHLRDPVDLVILGGDNIYAGPGWRDGDLNGIAATFERPYRELIAAGVPFHAVLGNHDIRTANGDPQLSYPGFGMKGRWYSVRRGPLEFFMLDTNGNTDWTRQLGWLNQALMASNAPWKVVVGHHPIYSAGHYGDDAALIGRLTPLLARHGVQLYINGHEHNYERTHAIAGTTYLTVGGGGASLRPVTANGRTAHAASVHSFAELIVSDRTLTINGIDSQGQRLDSATLKR
;
A
#
# COMPACT_ATOMS: atom_id res chain seq x y z
N MET A 1 -3.44 4.47 -17.18
CA MET A 1 -2.87 4.97 -15.92
C MET A 1 -1.99 3.88 -15.35
N HIS A 2 -0.79 4.21 -14.92
CA HIS A 2 0.23 3.30 -14.43
C HIS A 2 0.60 3.72 -13.00
N VAL A 3 0.33 2.85 -12.02
CA VAL A 3 0.61 3.10 -10.60
C VAL A 3 1.55 2.04 -10.06
N LEU A 4 2.52 2.44 -9.23
CA LEU A 4 3.29 1.49 -8.44
C LEU A 4 2.85 1.52 -6.98
N VAL A 5 2.98 0.40 -6.29
CA VAL A 5 2.55 0.23 -4.91
C VAL A 5 3.59 -0.57 -4.13
N THR A 6 4.01 -0.07 -2.97
CA THR A 6 4.91 -0.79 -2.06
C THR A 6 4.57 -0.46 -0.61
N ALA A 7 4.85 -1.37 0.32
CA ALA A 7 4.65 -1.17 1.75
C ALA A 7 5.82 -1.80 2.53
N ASP A 8 5.96 -1.44 3.81
CA ASP A 8 6.99 -2.01 4.70
C ASP A 8 8.41 -1.83 4.12
N PHE A 9 8.62 -0.70 3.44
CA PHE A 9 9.84 -0.42 2.72
C PHE A 9 10.92 0.20 3.58
N GLY A 10 10.55 0.93 4.65
CA GLY A 10 11.34 1.97 5.32
C GLY A 10 12.61 1.54 6.06
N SER A 11 13.28 0.46 5.65
CA SER A 11 14.43 -0.14 6.34
C SER A 11 15.77 0.47 5.92
N GLY A 12 15.82 1.15 4.78
CA GLY A 12 17.04 1.70 4.18
C GLY A 12 18.05 0.64 3.74
N ASN A 13 17.67 -0.65 3.73
CA ASN A 13 18.59 -1.75 3.51
C ASN A 13 18.82 -2.07 2.02
N ARG A 14 19.62 -3.10 1.73
CA ARG A 14 19.95 -3.48 0.33
C ARG A 14 18.74 -4.03 -0.44
N GLU A 15 17.81 -4.68 0.26
CA GLU A 15 16.64 -5.32 -0.36
C GLU A 15 15.63 -4.28 -0.78
N GLN A 16 15.37 -3.28 0.08
CA GLN A 16 14.58 -2.10 -0.29
C GLN A 16 15.16 -1.39 -1.51
N ARG A 17 16.47 -1.15 -1.52
CA ARG A 17 17.14 -0.52 -2.66
C ARG A 17 17.06 -1.36 -3.94
N ALA A 18 16.93 -2.69 -3.84
CA ALA A 18 16.70 -3.54 -5.00
C ALA A 18 15.28 -3.36 -5.55
N VAL A 19 14.27 -3.38 -4.67
CA VAL A 19 12.87 -3.09 -5.03
C VAL A 19 12.74 -1.69 -5.67
N ALA A 20 13.27 -0.66 -5.03
CA ALA A 20 13.18 0.72 -5.53
C ALA A 20 13.88 0.91 -6.90
N ARG A 21 15.00 0.19 -7.14
CA ARG A 21 15.66 0.18 -8.47
C ARG A 21 14.76 -0.40 -9.56
N GLN A 22 14.00 -1.46 -9.27
CA GLN A 22 13.06 -2.02 -10.25
C GLN A 22 11.89 -1.08 -10.51
N MET A 23 11.37 -0.41 -9.48
CA MET A 23 10.35 0.62 -9.63
C MET A 23 10.82 1.78 -10.53
N ALA A 24 12.04 2.27 -10.32
CA ALA A 24 12.65 3.28 -11.17
C ALA A 24 12.87 2.78 -12.61
N ALA A 25 13.34 1.53 -12.78
CA ALA A 25 13.54 0.92 -14.09
C ALA A 25 12.23 0.74 -14.88
N LEU A 26 11.11 0.48 -14.21
CA LEU A 26 9.79 0.46 -14.84
C LEU A 26 9.38 1.85 -15.29
N HIS A 27 9.50 2.87 -14.43
CA HIS A 27 9.16 4.25 -14.80
C HIS A 27 9.95 4.74 -16.03
N LEU A 28 11.21 4.33 -16.19
CA LEU A 28 12.01 4.64 -17.38
C LEU A 28 11.48 3.99 -18.67
N ARG A 29 10.79 2.85 -18.57
CA ARG A 29 10.23 2.11 -19.71
C ARG A 29 8.80 2.56 -20.03
N ASP A 30 8.01 2.75 -18.99
CA ASP A 30 6.62 3.18 -19.07
C ASP A 30 6.34 4.15 -17.91
N PRO A 31 6.16 5.46 -18.17
CA PRO A 31 6.03 6.47 -17.14
C PRO A 31 4.89 6.19 -16.14
N VAL A 32 5.29 5.99 -14.89
CA VAL A 32 4.40 5.86 -13.73
C VAL A 32 3.75 7.21 -13.39
N ASP A 33 2.43 7.21 -13.20
CA ASP A 33 1.62 8.39 -12.86
C ASP A 33 1.72 8.76 -11.36
N LEU A 34 1.83 7.76 -10.48
CA LEU A 34 2.00 7.93 -9.03
C LEU A 34 2.47 6.65 -8.33
N VAL A 35 2.95 6.80 -7.10
CA VAL A 35 3.30 5.70 -6.19
C VAL A 35 2.42 5.73 -4.94
N ILE A 36 1.86 4.58 -4.56
CA ILE A 36 1.16 4.37 -3.29
C ILE A 36 2.09 3.68 -2.29
N LEU A 37 2.15 4.23 -1.07
CA LEU A 37 2.93 3.68 0.03
C LEU A 37 2.00 3.12 1.12
N GLY A 38 2.03 1.81 1.34
CA GLY A 38 1.12 1.09 2.25
C GLY A 38 1.50 1.12 3.74
N GLY A 39 2.27 2.12 4.17
CA GLY A 39 2.67 2.31 5.57
C GLY A 39 3.93 1.55 5.98
N ASP A 40 4.32 1.78 7.24
CA ASP A 40 5.64 1.46 7.79
C ASP A 40 6.75 2.11 6.94
N ASN A 41 6.64 3.43 6.85
CA ASN A 41 7.45 4.28 5.98
C ASN A 41 8.87 4.50 6.52
N ILE A 42 9.05 4.43 7.85
CA ILE A 42 10.36 4.58 8.51
C ILE A 42 10.51 3.56 9.63
N TYR A 43 11.36 2.57 9.43
CA TYR A 43 11.86 1.71 10.50
C TYR A 43 13.07 2.34 11.21
N ALA A 44 13.26 1.98 12.47
CA ALA A 44 14.41 2.39 13.27
C ALA A 44 15.75 2.02 12.61
N GLY A 45 16.74 2.89 12.77
CA GLY A 45 18.07 2.72 12.20
C GLY A 45 19.14 3.45 13.01
N PRO A 46 20.39 3.50 12.52
CA PRO A 46 21.49 4.12 13.25
C PRO A 46 21.27 5.62 13.47
N GLY A 47 20.79 6.00 14.66
CA GLY A 47 20.57 7.39 15.05
C GLY A 47 19.14 7.90 14.93
N TRP A 48 18.15 7.04 14.62
CA TRP A 48 16.73 7.40 14.61
C TRP A 48 15.85 6.22 15.04
N ARG A 49 14.62 6.51 15.46
CA ARG A 49 13.64 5.49 15.88
C ARG A 49 12.60 5.26 14.79
N ASP A 50 11.75 4.25 15.00
CA ASP A 50 10.57 4.04 14.15
C ASP A 50 9.76 5.33 14.04
N GLY A 51 9.40 5.69 12.82
CA GLY A 51 8.61 6.89 12.53
C GLY A 51 9.37 8.22 12.56
N ASP A 52 10.64 8.25 12.96
CA ASP A 52 11.43 9.47 13.12
C ASP A 52 12.00 9.98 11.79
N LEU A 53 11.68 11.23 11.41
CA LEU A 53 12.14 11.86 10.17
C LEU A 53 13.66 12.01 10.08
N ASN A 54 14.42 11.86 11.18
CA ASN A 54 15.87 11.73 11.09
C ASN A 54 16.31 10.58 10.16
N GLY A 55 15.46 9.56 9.96
CA GLY A 55 15.68 8.46 9.03
C GLY A 55 15.31 8.74 7.57
N ILE A 56 14.60 9.84 7.25
CA ILE A 56 13.93 10.03 5.96
C ILE A 56 14.88 9.93 4.75
N ALA A 57 16.08 10.48 4.89
CA ALA A 57 17.08 10.42 3.83
C ALA A 57 17.53 8.99 3.54
N ALA A 58 17.63 8.13 4.56
CA ALA A 58 18.04 6.73 4.41
C ALA A 58 16.92 5.83 3.90
N THR A 59 15.69 6.08 4.35
CA THR A 59 14.57 5.15 4.18
C THR A 59 13.66 5.52 3.01
N PHE A 60 13.69 6.77 2.54
CA PHE A 60 12.83 7.23 1.45
C PHE A 60 13.58 8.02 0.38
N GLU A 61 14.22 9.14 0.73
CA GLU A 61 14.76 10.05 -0.29
C GLU A 61 15.86 9.40 -1.14
N ARG A 62 16.81 8.68 -0.52
CA ARG A 62 17.88 7.99 -1.27
C ARG A 62 17.39 6.77 -2.04
N PRO A 63 16.58 5.84 -1.47
CA PRO A 63 16.09 4.68 -2.21
C PRO A 63 15.24 5.03 -3.43
N TYR A 64 14.40 6.08 -3.35
CA TYR A 64 13.46 6.45 -4.41
C TYR A 64 13.86 7.71 -5.18
N ARG A 65 15.12 8.16 -5.07
CA ARG A 65 15.61 9.42 -5.65
C ARG A 65 15.31 9.58 -7.13
N GLU A 66 15.35 8.49 -7.92
CA GLU A 66 15.12 8.55 -9.36
C GLU A 66 13.66 8.92 -9.66
N LEU A 67 12.71 8.33 -8.93
CA LEU A 67 11.28 8.65 -9.07
C LEU A 67 10.97 10.06 -8.53
N ILE A 68 11.62 10.45 -7.43
CA ILE A 68 11.49 11.80 -6.85
C ILE A 68 12.02 12.84 -7.83
N ALA A 69 13.20 12.63 -8.43
CA ALA A 69 13.80 13.53 -9.40
C ALA A 69 12.98 13.62 -10.69
N ALA A 70 12.26 12.55 -11.05
CA ALA A 70 11.30 12.54 -12.16
C ALA A 70 9.97 13.24 -11.83
N GLY A 71 9.77 13.69 -10.58
CA GLY A 71 8.54 14.37 -10.15
C GLY A 71 7.34 13.46 -9.96
N VAL A 72 7.55 12.14 -9.82
CA VAL A 72 6.47 11.18 -9.58
C VAL A 72 5.87 11.45 -8.20
N PRO A 73 4.54 11.68 -8.09
CA PRO A 73 3.90 11.92 -6.80
C PRO A 73 3.79 10.63 -5.98
N PHE A 74 4.02 10.75 -4.67
CA PHE A 74 3.85 9.68 -3.69
C PHE A 74 2.67 9.97 -2.78
N HIS A 75 1.92 8.93 -2.39
CA HIS A 75 0.83 9.02 -1.42
C HIS A 75 0.91 7.87 -0.43
N ALA A 76 1.11 8.20 0.84
CA ALA A 76 1.30 7.22 1.90
C ALA A 76 0.12 7.09 2.85
N VAL A 77 0.02 5.94 3.52
CA VAL A 77 -0.69 5.77 4.79
C VAL A 77 0.32 5.61 5.93
N LEU A 78 -0.14 5.72 7.18
CA LEU A 78 0.67 5.41 8.36
C LEU A 78 0.58 3.92 8.69
N GLY A 79 1.71 3.30 9.01
CA GLY A 79 1.79 1.99 9.64
C GLY A 79 2.03 2.06 11.14
N ASN A 80 2.11 0.89 11.78
CA ASN A 80 2.25 0.81 13.23
C ASN A 80 3.65 1.21 13.72
N HIS A 81 4.67 1.18 12.85
CA HIS A 81 5.98 1.75 13.17
C HIS A 81 5.96 3.27 13.10
N ASP A 82 5.22 3.85 12.16
CA ASP A 82 5.20 5.30 11.94
C ASP A 82 4.61 6.07 13.12
N ILE A 83 3.57 5.51 13.77
CA ILE A 83 2.90 6.16 14.90
C ILE A 83 3.70 6.10 16.22
N ARG A 84 4.82 5.36 16.27
CA ARG A 84 5.67 5.24 17.47
C ARG A 84 6.41 6.52 17.80
N THR A 85 6.57 7.42 16.83
CA THR A 85 7.14 8.74 17.03
C THR A 85 6.06 9.79 16.84
N ALA A 86 5.77 10.53 17.93
CA ALA A 86 4.83 11.65 17.93
C ALA A 86 3.52 11.35 17.20
N ASN A 87 2.96 10.14 17.40
CA ASN A 87 1.68 9.72 16.82
C ASN A 87 1.62 9.75 15.28
N GLY A 88 2.78 9.82 14.59
CA GLY A 88 2.88 9.93 13.14
C GLY A 88 2.75 11.36 12.60
N ASP A 89 2.54 12.36 13.46
CA ASP A 89 2.33 13.77 13.07
C ASP A 89 3.47 14.35 12.20
N PRO A 90 4.76 14.03 12.46
CA PRO A 90 5.84 14.48 11.58
C PRO A 90 5.71 13.94 10.16
N GLN A 91 5.32 12.68 9.99
CA GLN A 91 5.16 12.07 8.67
C GLN A 91 3.93 12.61 7.92
N LEU A 92 2.82 12.86 8.63
CA LEU A 92 1.64 13.51 8.05
C LEU A 92 1.98 14.87 7.44
N SER A 93 2.98 15.56 8.00
CA SER A 93 3.43 16.89 7.57
C SER A 93 4.57 16.84 6.55
N TYR A 94 5.17 15.67 6.30
CA TYR A 94 6.30 15.53 5.39
C TYR A 94 5.82 15.56 3.93
N PRO A 95 6.20 16.57 3.11
CA PRO A 95 5.65 16.73 1.77
C PRO A 95 5.91 15.56 0.83
N GLY A 96 7.06 14.88 0.99
CA GLY A 96 7.44 13.75 0.14
C GLY A 96 6.54 12.53 0.27
N PHE A 97 5.74 12.41 1.34
CA PHE A 97 4.75 11.33 1.49
C PHE A 97 3.37 11.68 0.93
N GLY A 98 3.14 12.94 0.55
CA GLY A 98 1.90 13.40 -0.08
C GLY A 98 0.62 13.06 0.70
N MET A 99 0.73 12.89 2.02
CA MET A 99 -0.42 12.67 2.90
C MET A 99 -1.26 13.95 2.97
N LYS A 100 -2.59 13.81 2.96
CA LYS A 100 -3.53 14.94 3.12
C LYS A 100 -4.28 14.93 4.45
N GLY A 101 -3.77 14.18 5.41
CA GLY A 101 -4.42 13.83 6.66
C GLY A 101 -4.24 12.35 6.98
N ARG A 102 -4.75 11.92 8.13
CA ARG A 102 -4.68 10.51 8.58
C ARG A 102 -5.48 9.57 7.68
N TRP A 103 -6.61 10.06 7.17
CA TRP A 103 -7.39 9.42 6.12
C TRP A 103 -7.80 10.47 5.09
N TYR A 104 -7.72 10.11 3.81
CA TYR A 104 -7.96 11.04 2.70
C TYR A 104 -8.21 10.27 1.41
N SER A 105 -8.70 10.95 0.37
CA SER A 105 -8.78 10.35 -0.96
C SER A 105 -7.88 11.05 -1.98
N VAL A 106 -7.45 10.26 -2.97
CA VAL A 106 -6.68 10.74 -4.12
C VAL A 106 -7.30 10.16 -5.38
N ARG A 107 -7.84 11.05 -6.20
CA ARG A 107 -8.35 10.70 -7.53
C ARG A 107 -7.37 11.07 -8.62
N ARG A 108 -7.18 10.15 -9.57
CA ARG A 108 -6.43 10.33 -10.81
C ARG A 108 -7.09 9.52 -11.92
N GLY A 109 -7.53 10.18 -12.97
CA GLY A 109 -8.24 9.54 -14.08
C GLY A 109 -9.41 8.65 -13.60
N PRO A 110 -9.47 7.37 -13.98
CA PRO A 110 -10.55 6.46 -13.61
C PRO A 110 -10.43 5.86 -12.21
N LEU A 111 -9.37 6.18 -11.47
CA LEU A 111 -9.01 5.54 -10.22
C LEU A 111 -9.11 6.53 -9.06
N GLU A 112 -9.78 6.10 -7.98
CA GLU A 112 -9.78 6.82 -6.71
C GLU A 112 -9.31 5.90 -5.58
N PHE A 113 -8.25 6.34 -4.91
CA PHE A 113 -7.72 5.72 -3.71
C PHE A 113 -8.37 6.35 -2.48
N PHE A 114 -8.76 5.52 -1.52
CA PHE A 114 -9.23 5.91 -0.20
C PHE A 114 -8.21 5.41 0.82
N MET A 115 -7.41 6.34 1.30
CA MET A 115 -6.26 6.13 2.18
C MET A 115 -6.76 6.14 3.63
N LEU A 116 -6.51 5.07 4.39
CA LEU A 116 -6.97 4.89 5.76
C LEU A 116 -5.81 4.79 6.74
N ASP A 117 -6.03 5.28 7.96
CA ASP A 117 -5.20 4.94 9.11
C ASP A 117 -5.82 3.73 9.80
N THR A 118 -5.15 2.58 9.72
CA THR A 118 -5.61 1.32 10.31
C THR A 118 -5.04 1.07 11.71
N ASN A 119 -4.38 2.04 12.32
CA ASN A 119 -3.79 1.89 13.64
C ASN A 119 -4.82 1.93 14.77
N GLY A 120 -4.47 1.38 15.93
CA GLY A 120 -5.34 1.34 17.10
C GLY A 120 -5.68 2.71 17.70
N ASN A 121 -4.85 3.73 17.44
CA ASN A 121 -5.00 5.11 17.91
C ASN A 121 -5.81 6.01 16.95
N THR A 122 -6.33 5.49 15.84
CA THR A 122 -7.17 6.26 14.91
C THR A 122 -8.58 6.47 15.46
N ASP A 123 -9.23 7.58 15.09
CA ASP A 123 -10.64 7.80 15.37
C ASP A 123 -11.50 7.03 14.36
N TRP A 124 -11.73 5.75 14.68
CA TRP A 124 -12.50 4.85 13.82
C TRP A 124 -13.93 5.34 13.54
N THR A 125 -14.57 6.04 14.47
CA THR A 125 -15.93 6.55 14.28
C THR A 125 -15.95 7.62 13.20
N ARG A 126 -15.04 8.62 13.29
CA ARG A 126 -14.93 9.67 12.26
C ARG A 126 -14.44 9.12 10.93
N GLN A 127 -13.45 8.23 10.95
CA GLN A 127 -12.89 7.63 9.74
C GLN A 127 -13.94 6.81 8.97
N LEU A 128 -14.72 5.95 9.66
CA LEU A 128 -15.75 5.15 8.99
C LEU A 128 -16.91 6.02 8.47
N GLY A 129 -17.29 7.07 9.20
CA GLY A 129 -18.27 8.06 8.74
C GLY A 129 -17.80 8.76 7.46
N TRP A 130 -16.55 9.24 7.45
CA TRP A 130 -15.92 9.84 6.28
C TRP A 130 -15.83 8.85 5.11
N LEU A 131 -15.33 7.64 5.33
CA LEU A 131 -15.14 6.65 4.28
C LEU A 131 -16.47 6.29 3.61
N ASN A 132 -17.53 6.13 4.40
CA ASN A 132 -18.87 5.89 3.87
C ASN A 132 -19.33 7.03 2.93
N GLN A 133 -19.14 8.28 3.36
CA GLN A 133 -19.54 9.45 2.57
C GLN A 133 -18.68 9.60 1.30
N ALA A 134 -17.36 9.40 1.42
CA ALA A 134 -16.42 9.52 0.33
C ALA A 134 -16.68 8.45 -0.75
N LEU A 135 -16.91 7.20 -0.36
CA LEU A 135 -17.24 6.12 -1.30
C LEU A 135 -18.61 6.31 -1.97
N MET A 136 -19.60 6.82 -1.23
CA MET A 136 -20.92 7.13 -1.77
C MET A 136 -20.87 8.28 -2.79
N ALA A 137 -20.03 9.29 -2.55
CA ALA A 137 -19.87 10.43 -3.44
C ALA A 137 -19.01 10.12 -4.69
N SER A 138 -18.17 9.08 -4.62
CA SER A 138 -17.25 8.75 -5.70
C SER A 138 -17.94 8.08 -6.88
N ASN A 139 -17.81 8.73 -8.05
CA ASN A 139 -18.17 8.19 -9.36
C ASN A 139 -16.96 7.59 -10.11
N ALA A 140 -15.83 7.38 -9.44
CA ALA A 140 -14.64 6.80 -10.07
C ALA A 140 -14.94 5.36 -10.54
N PRO A 141 -14.50 4.98 -11.76
CA PRO A 141 -14.63 3.61 -12.21
C PRO A 141 -13.99 2.58 -11.29
N TRP A 142 -12.84 2.89 -10.72
CA TRP A 142 -12.13 2.02 -9.80
C TRP A 142 -12.00 2.68 -8.44
N LYS A 143 -12.50 1.99 -7.42
CA LYS A 143 -12.38 2.38 -6.01
C LYS A 143 -11.44 1.41 -5.33
N VAL A 144 -10.34 1.94 -4.82
CA VAL A 144 -9.30 1.17 -4.14
C VAL A 144 -9.12 1.73 -2.74
N VAL A 145 -9.21 0.87 -1.73
CA VAL A 145 -8.93 1.24 -0.34
C VAL A 145 -7.51 0.82 0.00
N VAL A 146 -6.78 1.71 0.67
CA VAL A 146 -5.40 1.45 1.12
C VAL A 146 -5.37 1.63 2.63
N GLY A 147 -4.91 0.61 3.34
CA GLY A 147 -4.61 0.66 4.77
C GLY A 147 -3.26 0.00 5.03
N HIS A 148 -2.75 0.05 6.25
CA HIS A 148 -1.51 -0.65 6.56
C HIS A 148 -1.72 -2.11 6.96
N HIS A 149 -2.70 -2.37 7.83
CA HIS A 149 -2.97 -3.71 8.36
C HIS A 149 -3.84 -4.54 7.40
N PRO A 150 -3.62 -5.86 7.29
CA PRO A 150 -4.48 -6.74 6.49
C PRO A 150 -5.88 -6.84 7.10
N ILE A 151 -6.91 -6.89 6.25
CA ILE A 151 -8.24 -7.39 6.65
C ILE A 151 -8.22 -8.92 6.63
N TYR A 152 -7.65 -9.46 5.56
CA TYR A 152 -7.52 -10.88 5.27
C TYR A 152 -6.07 -11.17 4.91
N SER A 153 -5.39 -12.05 5.65
CA SER A 153 -4.11 -12.62 5.21
C SER A 153 -3.97 -14.11 5.54
N ALA A 154 -3.22 -14.83 4.72
CA ALA A 154 -2.70 -16.18 5.01
C ALA A 154 -1.25 -16.14 5.53
N GLY A 155 -0.78 -14.96 5.92
CA GLY A 155 0.55 -14.69 6.46
C GLY A 155 0.65 -14.92 7.98
N HIS A 156 1.56 -14.19 8.60
CA HIS A 156 1.95 -14.36 9.99
C HIS A 156 0.87 -13.93 10.99
N TYR A 157 0.19 -12.81 10.72
CA TYR A 157 -0.84 -12.22 11.56
C TYR A 157 -2.23 -12.76 11.23
N GLY A 158 -2.44 -13.18 9.97
CA GLY A 158 -3.68 -13.79 9.54
C GLY A 158 -4.82 -12.78 9.39
N ASP A 159 -6.04 -13.22 9.71
CA ASP A 159 -7.25 -12.40 9.60
C ASP A 159 -7.43 -11.45 10.78
N ASP A 160 -7.76 -10.19 10.48
CA ASP A 160 -8.16 -9.23 11.51
C ASP A 160 -9.68 -9.18 11.63
N ALA A 161 -10.22 -9.88 12.63
CA ALA A 161 -11.65 -9.94 12.88
C ALA A 161 -12.30 -8.55 13.11
N ALA A 162 -11.57 -7.59 13.70
CA ALA A 162 -12.08 -6.26 13.94
C ALA A 162 -12.18 -5.47 12.63
N LEU A 163 -11.16 -5.54 11.77
CA LEU A 163 -11.19 -4.90 10.45
C LEU A 163 -12.19 -5.56 9.51
N ILE A 164 -12.36 -6.89 9.57
CA ILE A 164 -13.41 -7.60 8.85
C ILE A 164 -14.79 -7.04 9.22
N GLY A 165 -15.08 -6.91 10.53
CA GLY A 165 -16.36 -6.37 10.99
C GLY A 165 -16.60 -4.91 10.61
N ARG A 166 -15.54 -4.09 10.54
CA ARG A 166 -15.63 -2.64 10.28
C ARG A 166 -15.65 -2.29 8.80
N LEU A 167 -14.81 -2.92 8.00
CA LEU A 167 -14.52 -2.51 6.62
C LEU A 167 -15.23 -3.40 5.60
N THR A 168 -15.18 -4.73 5.72
CA THR A 168 -15.70 -5.63 4.67
C THR A 168 -17.15 -5.33 4.25
N PRO A 169 -18.13 -5.10 5.16
CA PRO A 169 -19.49 -4.74 4.76
C PRO A 169 -19.57 -3.42 3.99
N LEU A 170 -18.71 -2.46 4.34
CA LEU A 170 -18.68 -1.14 3.74
C LEU A 170 -18.02 -1.17 2.36
N LEU A 171 -16.94 -1.96 2.20
CA LEU A 171 -16.29 -2.22 0.91
C LEU A 171 -17.26 -2.90 -0.06
N ALA A 172 -17.96 -3.94 0.39
CA ALA A 172 -18.93 -4.67 -0.41
C ALA A 172 -20.11 -3.76 -0.84
N ARG A 173 -20.69 -3.01 0.10
CA ARG A 173 -21.82 -2.09 -0.17
C ARG A 173 -21.50 -1.05 -1.23
N HIS A 174 -20.29 -0.52 -1.23
CA HIS A 174 -19.88 0.55 -2.14
C HIS A 174 -19.15 0.06 -3.40
N GLY A 175 -19.03 -1.25 -3.55
CA GLY A 175 -18.32 -1.88 -4.66
C GLY A 175 -16.86 -1.43 -4.72
N VAL A 176 -16.11 -1.59 -3.65
CA VAL A 176 -14.64 -1.42 -3.67
C VAL A 176 -14.03 -2.67 -4.29
N GLN A 177 -13.22 -2.49 -5.34
CA GLN A 177 -12.68 -3.63 -6.09
C GLN A 177 -11.38 -4.18 -5.49
N LEU A 178 -10.59 -3.33 -4.83
CA LEU A 178 -9.28 -3.69 -4.31
C LEU A 178 -9.04 -3.06 -2.95
N TYR A 179 -8.57 -3.87 -2.00
CA TYR A 179 -7.96 -3.42 -0.75
C TYR A 179 -6.47 -3.72 -0.80
N ILE A 180 -5.64 -2.74 -0.50
CA ILE A 180 -4.18 -2.86 -0.51
C ILE A 180 -3.65 -2.65 0.92
N ASN A 181 -2.73 -3.52 1.34
CA ASN A 181 -2.05 -3.38 2.63
C ASN A 181 -0.57 -3.78 2.61
N GLY A 182 0.10 -3.40 3.70
CA GLY A 182 1.43 -3.89 4.10
C GLY A 182 1.32 -4.80 5.33
N HIS A 183 2.18 -4.59 6.31
CA HIS A 183 2.28 -5.23 7.63
C HIS A 183 2.64 -6.73 7.58
N GLU A 184 2.04 -7.48 6.67
CA GLU A 184 2.47 -8.80 6.28
C GLU A 184 3.66 -8.66 5.33
N HIS A 185 4.86 -8.99 5.79
CA HIS A 185 6.10 -8.81 5.00
C HIS A 185 6.26 -9.90 3.93
N ASN A 186 5.28 -10.00 3.05
CA ASN A 186 5.20 -10.92 1.93
C ASN A 186 4.38 -10.28 0.80
N TYR A 187 4.19 -11.03 -0.28
CA TYR A 187 3.19 -10.74 -1.29
C TYR A 187 2.05 -11.76 -1.16
N GLU A 188 0.81 -11.27 -1.15
CA GLU A 188 -0.38 -12.12 -1.20
C GLU A 188 -1.49 -11.43 -1.99
N ARG A 189 -2.16 -12.16 -2.86
CA ARG A 189 -3.40 -11.72 -3.51
C ARG A 189 -4.48 -12.77 -3.28
N THR A 190 -5.65 -12.34 -2.83
CA THR A 190 -6.81 -13.23 -2.65
C THR A 190 -7.63 -13.34 -3.95
N HIS A 191 -8.47 -14.39 -4.03
CA HIS A 191 -9.70 -14.30 -4.82
C HIS A 191 -10.63 -13.23 -4.22
N ALA A 192 -11.61 -12.77 -4.99
CA ALA A 192 -12.55 -11.77 -4.49
C ALA A 192 -13.38 -12.32 -3.32
N ILE A 193 -13.41 -11.58 -2.21
CA ILE A 193 -14.25 -11.86 -1.04
C ILE A 193 -15.27 -10.74 -0.97
N ALA A 194 -16.55 -11.09 -1.12
CA ALA A 194 -17.66 -10.14 -1.21
C ALA A 194 -17.45 -9.02 -2.26
N GLY A 195 -16.83 -9.35 -3.39
CA GLY A 195 -16.59 -8.42 -4.50
C GLY A 195 -15.28 -7.62 -4.44
N THR A 196 -14.50 -7.76 -3.35
CA THR A 196 -13.21 -7.08 -3.17
C THR A 196 -12.06 -8.08 -3.24
N THR A 197 -11.02 -7.78 -4.04
CA THR A 197 -9.73 -8.48 -3.98
C THR A 197 -8.85 -7.82 -2.92
N TYR A 198 -8.12 -8.62 -2.14
CA TYR A 198 -7.20 -8.14 -1.10
C TYR A 198 -5.78 -8.42 -1.57
N LEU A 199 -4.92 -7.39 -1.51
CA LEU A 199 -3.56 -7.39 -2.00
C LEU A 199 -2.60 -6.92 -0.90
N THR A 200 -1.84 -7.85 -0.35
CA THR A 200 -0.70 -7.58 0.52
C THR A 200 0.54 -7.35 -0.34
N VAL A 201 1.23 -6.23 -0.10
CA VAL A 201 2.45 -5.79 -0.80
C VAL A 201 3.55 -5.34 0.19
N GLY A 202 3.71 -6.08 1.29
CA GLY A 202 4.68 -5.77 2.35
C GLY A 202 6.10 -6.28 2.10
N GLY A 203 6.41 -6.69 0.88
CA GLY A 203 7.76 -7.10 0.48
C GLY A 203 8.74 -5.94 0.25
N GLY A 204 8.39 -4.70 0.61
CA GLY A 204 9.11 -3.50 0.16
C GLY A 204 10.52 -3.31 0.72
N GLY A 205 10.87 -3.94 1.85
CA GLY A 205 12.21 -3.79 2.41
C GLY A 205 12.44 -4.34 3.82
N ALA A 206 11.38 -4.55 4.61
CA ALA A 206 11.46 -5.18 5.91
C ALA A 206 11.74 -6.69 5.81
N SER A 207 12.21 -7.31 6.89
CA SER A 207 12.51 -8.75 6.92
C SER A 207 11.27 -9.57 6.56
N LEU A 208 11.41 -10.45 5.56
CA LEU A 208 10.29 -11.23 5.04
C LEU A 208 9.68 -12.15 6.11
N ARG A 209 8.37 -12.35 6.00
CA ARG A 209 7.59 -13.28 6.81
C ARG A 209 7.04 -14.41 5.93
N PRO A 210 6.90 -15.63 6.48
CA PRO A 210 6.30 -16.74 5.74
C PRO A 210 4.83 -16.44 5.42
N VAL A 211 4.36 -17.01 4.31
CA VAL A 211 2.96 -17.00 3.91
C VAL A 211 2.62 -18.37 3.34
N THR A 212 1.47 -18.92 3.75
CA THR A 212 1.03 -20.25 3.30
C THR A 212 -0.35 -20.10 2.69
N ALA A 213 -0.43 -20.29 1.37
CA ALA A 213 -1.70 -20.15 0.65
C ALA A 213 -2.80 -21.04 1.26
N ASN A 214 -3.99 -20.48 1.39
CA ASN A 214 -5.20 -21.18 1.82
C ASN A 214 -6.30 -21.05 0.74
N GLY A 215 -7.51 -21.56 1.02
CA GLY A 215 -8.59 -21.66 0.01
C GLY A 215 -9.06 -20.34 -0.62
N ARG A 216 -8.67 -19.19 -0.09
CA ARG A 216 -8.97 -17.86 -0.66
C ARG A 216 -7.75 -17.16 -1.26
N THR A 217 -6.56 -17.71 -1.09
CA THR A 217 -5.32 -17.17 -1.68
C THR A 217 -5.28 -17.53 -3.16
N ALA A 218 -5.23 -16.52 -4.02
CA ALA A 218 -5.04 -16.71 -5.47
C ALA A 218 -3.55 -16.78 -5.84
N HIS A 219 -2.70 -16.03 -5.12
CA HIS A 219 -1.24 -16.11 -5.24
C HIS A 219 -0.61 -15.66 -3.92
N ALA A 220 0.51 -16.27 -3.54
CA ALA A 220 1.31 -15.82 -2.40
C ALA A 220 2.79 -16.18 -2.58
N ALA A 221 3.67 -15.28 -2.13
CA ALA A 221 5.10 -15.48 -2.16
C ALA A 221 5.79 -14.70 -1.04
N SER A 222 6.68 -15.37 -0.31
CA SER A 222 7.56 -14.70 0.66
C SER A 222 8.81 -14.18 -0.06
N VAL A 223 8.65 -13.05 -0.76
CA VAL A 223 9.70 -12.42 -1.57
C VAL A 223 9.65 -10.90 -1.44
N HIS A 224 10.82 -10.26 -1.55
CA HIS A 224 10.87 -8.82 -1.67
C HIS A 224 10.27 -8.38 -3.01
N SER A 225 9.27 -7.51 -2.96
CA SER A 225 8.41 -7.21 -4.09
C SER A 225 7.67 -5.90 -3.93
N PHE A 226 7.04 -5.49 -5.02
CA PHE A 226 6.09 -4.39 -5.12
C PHE A 226 5.00 -4.78 -6.13
N ALA A 227 3.92 -4.00 -6.20
CA ALA A 227 2.89 -4.18 -7.21
C ALA A 227 2.89 -3.05 -8.24
N GLU A 228 2.56 -3.42 -9.46
CA GLU A 228 2.25 -2.52 -10.58
C GLU A 228 0.76 -2.65 -10.90
N LEU A 229 0.08 -1.50 -11.01
CA LEU A 229 -1.32 -1.41 -11.42
C LEU A 229 -1.42 -0.69 -12.76
N ILE A 230 -1.95 -1.38 -13.78
CA ILE A 230 -2.25 -0.80 -15.09
C ILE A 230 -3.76 -0.66 -15.22
N VAL A 231 -4.24 0.58 -15.30
CA VAL A 231 -5.66 0.92 -15.14
C VAL A 231 -6.19 1.66 -16.36
N SER A 232 -7.34 1.18 -16.85
CA SER A 232 -8.21 1.81 -17.84
C SER A 232 -9.62 1.96 -17.27
N ASP A 233 -10.57 2.50 -18.04
CA ASP A 233 -11.97 2.57 -17.61
C ASP A 233 -12.65 1.19 -17.44
N ARG A 234 -12.08 0.14 -18.04
CA ARG A 234 -12.68 -1.22 -18.09
C ARG A 234 -11.87 -2.28 -17.37
N THR A 235 -10.58 -2.08 -17.21
CA THR A 235 -9.67 -3.07 -16.61
C THR A 235 -8.74 -2.43 -15.59
N LEU A 236 -8.48 -3.18 -14.52
CA LEU A 236 -7.40 -2.93 -13.58
C LEU A 236 -6.56 -4.20 -13.53
N THR A 237 -5.37 -4.14 -14.10
CA THR A 237 -4.39 -5.24 -14.07
C THR A 237 -3.45 -5.02 -12.90
N ILE A 238 -3.25 -6.06 -12.10
CA ILE A 238 -2.32 -6.15 -10.97
C ILE A 238 -1.18 -7.05 -11.42
N ASN A 239 0.06 -6.58 -11.36
CA ASN A 239 1.26 -7.39 -11.51
C ASN A 239 2.08 -7.34 -10.22
N GLY A 240 2.46 -8.49 -9.69
CA GLY A 240 3.46 -8.58 -8.62
C GLY A 240 4.85 -8.69 -9.23
N ILE A 241 5.79 -7.86 -8.79
CA ILE A 241 7.15 -7.81 -9.35
C ILE A 241 8.14 -7.93 -8.20
N ASP A 242 9.11 -8.84 -8.34
CA ASP A 242 10.13 -9.07 -7.31
C ASP A 242 11.31 -8.09 -7.41
N SER A 243 12.22 -8.15 -6.45
CA SER A 243 13.42 -7.30 -6.40
C SER A 243 14.42 -7.53 -7.54
N GLN A 244 14.24 -8.59 -8.34
CA GLN A 244 15.03 -8.93 -9.53
C GLN A 244 14.32 -8.49 -10.83
N GLY A 245 13.13 -7.89 -10.73
CA GLY A 245 12.34 -7.44 -11.86
C GLY A 245 11.55 -8.56 -12.55
N GLN A 246 11.45 -9.74 -11.93
CA GLN A 246 10.64 -10.83 -12.45
C GLN A 246 9.19 -10.67 -11.98
N ARG A 247 8.25 -10.95 -12.89
CA ARG A 247 6.82 -10.95 -12.56
C ARG A 247 6.45 -12.25 -11.86
N LEU A 248 6.07 -12.17 -10.59
CA LEU A 248 5.64 -13.32 -9.78
C LEU A 248 4.13 -13.61 -9.93
N ASP A 249 3.32 -12.59 -10.19
CA ASP A 249 1.86 -12.70 -10.26
C ASP A 249 1.29 -11.75 -11.32
N SER A 250 0.13 -12.11 -11.89
CA SER A 250 -0.66 -11.23 -12.74
C SER A 250 -2.15 -11.57 -12.63
N ALA A 251 -2.98 -10.56 -12.43
CA ALA A 251 -4.43 -10.68 -12.46
C ALA A 251 -5.06 -9.45 -13.10
N THR A 252 -6.25 -9.62 -13.70
CA THR A 252 -7.01 -8.50 -14.25
C THR A 252 -8.42 -8.51 -13.68
N LEU A 253 -8.76 -7.44 -12.98
CA LEU A 253 -10.12 -7.14 -12.58
C LEU A 253 -10.83 -6.48 -13.77
N LYS A 254 -12.10 -6.83 -13.97
CA LYS A 254 -12.94 -6.30 -15.05
C LYS A 254 -14.21 -5.71 -14.48
N ARG A 255 -14.72 -4.66 -15.12
CA ARG A 255 -16.06 -4.10 -14.88
C ARG A 255 -16.96 -4.33 -16.08
#